data_AF-A0A937YZH3-F1
#
_entry.id   AF-A0A937YZH3-F1
#
_cell.length_a   1.000
_cell.length_b   1.000
_cell.length_c   1.000
_cell.angle_alpha   90.00
_cell.angle_beta   90.00
_cell.angle_gamma   90.00
#
_symmetry.space_group_name_H-M   'P 1'
#
loop_
_entity.id
_entity.type
_entity.pdbx_description
1 polymer ?
#
loop_
_entity_poly.entity_id
_entity_poly.type
_entity_poly.pdbx_seq_one_letter_code
_entity_poly.pdbx_strand_id
1 'polypeptide(L)' 'MTKVVLREGESLDAALRRFRKDLAKSGVLRDARKHEHYEKPSEKKRRERAKRLRKAR' A
#
# COMPACT_ATOMS: atom_id res chain seq x y z
N MET A 1 -7.68 5.68 5.58
CA MET A 1 -6.68 5.94 6.64
C MET A 1 -6.61 4.71 7.55
N THR A 2 -5.42 4.31 7.98
CA THR A 2 -5.21 3.20 8.93
C THR A 2 -5.08 3.76 10.34
N LYS A 3 -6.00 3.40 11.23
CA LYS A 3 -5.94 3.74 12.67
C LYS A 3 -5.63 2.46 13.45
N VAL A 4 -4.55 2.47 14.23
CA VAL A 4 -4.22 1.38 15.16
C VAL A 4 -4.42 1.89 16.57
N VAL A 5 -5.26 1.20 17.34
CA VAL A 5 -5.48 1.48 18.76
C VAL A 5 -4.49 0.62 19.56
N LEU A 6 -3.79 1.23 20.52
CA LEU A 6 -2.93 0.49 21.45
C LEU A 6 -3.78 -0.42 22.31
N ARG A 7 -3.33 -1.66 22.49
CA ARG A 7 -3.96 -2.59 23.43
C ARG A 7 -3.32 -2.41 24.80
N GLU A 8 -4.06 -2.69 25.87
CA GLU A 8 -3.54 -2.62 27.24
C GLU A 8 -2.39 -3.63 27.40
N GLY A 9 -1.25 -3.16 27.93
CA GLY A 9 -0.04 -3.98 28.11
C GLY A 9 0.86 -4.13 26.87
N GLU A 10 0.56 -3.45 25.76
CA GLU A 10 1.36 -3.55 24.54
C GLU A 10 2.52 -2.56 24.51
N SER A 11 3.72 -3.05 24.17
CA SER A 11 4.89 -2.18 23.95
C SER A 11 4.70 -1.31 22.70
N LEU A 12 5.17 -0.07 22.77
CA LEU A 12 5.12 0.91 21.67
C LEU A 12 5.66 0.32 20.35
N ASP A 13 6.71 -0.47 20.41
CA ASP A 13 7.36 -1.04 19.23
C ASP A 13 6.49 -2.11 18.53
N ALA A 14 5.72 -2.87 19.31
CA ALA A 14 4.75 -3.83 18.78
C ALA A 14 3.59 -3.11 18.07
N ALA A 15 3.10 -2.01 18.65
CA ALA A 15 2.07 -1.18 18.02
C ALA A 15 2.55 -0.56 16.71
N LEU A 16 3.80 -0.05 16.67
CA LEU A 16 4.43 0.49 15.46
C LEU A 16 4.60 -0.56 14.37
N ARG A 17 4.96 -1.80 14.73
CA ARG A 17 5.11 -2.90 13.77
C ARG A 17 3.77 -3.27 13.12
N ARG A 18 2.67 -3.31 13.88
CA ARG A 18 1.32 -3.51 13.33
C ARG A 18 0.91 -2.35 12.43
N PHE A 19 1.14 -1.12 12.88
CA PHE A 19 0.83 0.07 12.09
C PHE A 19 1.55 0.08 10.75
N ARG A 20 2.84 -0.28 10.72
CA ARG A 20 3.60 -0.42 9.47
C ARG A 20 3.03 -1.52 8.57
N LYS A 21 2.60 -2.65 9.12
CA LYS A 21 1.97 -3.75 8.37
C LYS A 21 0.62 -3.33 7.79
N ASP A 22 -0.20 -2.63 8.57
CA ASP A 22 -1.51 -2.13 8.14
C ASP A 22 -1.37 -1.03 7.10
N LEU A 23 -0.40 -0.12 7.25
CA LEU A 23 -0.04 0.87 6.23
C LEU A 23 0.36 0.20 4.91
N ALA A 24 1.23 -0.81 4.96
CA ALA A 24 1.64 -1.54 3.76
C ALA A 24 0.46 -2.25 3.09
N LYS A 25 -0.44 -2.86 3.88
CA LYS A 25 -1.66 -3.53 3.39
C LYS A 25 -2.65 -2.55 2.78
N SER A 26 -2.81 -1.36 3.37
CA SER A 26 -3.72 -0.33 2.88
C SER A 26 -3.34 0.22 1.51
N GLY A 27 -2.07 0.07 1.10
CA GLY A 27 -1.61 0.49 -0.21
C GLY A 27 -1.58 2.00 -0.44
N VAL A 28 -1.82 2.82 0.60
CA VAL A 28 -1.88 4.29 0.52
C VAL A 28 -0.61 4.88 -0.12
N LEU A 29 0.57 4.39 0.28
CA LEU A 29 1.84 4.84 -0.30
C LEU A 29 1.99 4.44 -1.77
N ARG A 30 1.47 3.27 -2.16
CA ARG A 30 1.50 2.80 -3.55
C ARG A 30 0.55 3.60 -4.42
N ASP A 31 -0.58 4.03 -3.87
CA ASP A 31 -1.53 4.87 -4.61
C ASP A 31 -1.06 6.32 -4.67
N ALA A 32 -0.42 6.86 -3.64
CA ALA A 32 0.25 8.16 -3.71
C ALA A 32 1.24 8.21 -4.89
N ARG A 33 2.16 7.23 -4.98
CA ARG A 33 3.14 7.12 -6.09
C ARG A 33 2.51 6.97 -7.47
N LYS A 34 1.29 6.43 -7.57
CA LYS A 34 0.59 6.31 -8.86
C LYS A 34 -0.04 7.61 -9.31
N HIS A 35 -0.34 8.52 -8.39
CA HIS A 35 -1.02 9.80 -8.66
C HIS A 35 -0.05 10.99 -8.60
N GLU A 36 1.24 10.78 -8.32
CA GLU A 36 2.27 11.83 -8.36
C GLU A 36 2.37 12.52 -9.73
N HIS A 37 2.10 11.80 -10.81
CA HIS A 37 2.06 12.36 -12.16
C HIS A 37 0.87 11.80 -12.93
N TYR A 38 0.37 12.59 -13.89
CA TYR A 38 -0.66 12.12 -14.80
C TYR A 38 -0.12 11.00 -15.69
N GLU A 39 -0.81 9.87 -15.69
CA GLU A 39 -0.55 8.74 -16.57
C GLU A 39 -1.69 8.64 -17.60
N LYS A 40 -1.35 8.68 -18.90
CA LYS A 40 -2.35 8.52 -19.97
C LYS A 40 -3.10 7.19 -19.79
N PRO A 41 -4.42 7.13 -20.07
CA PRO A 41 -5.21 5.91 -19.87
C PRO A 41 -4.65 4.65 -20.56
N SER A 42 -4.00 4.81 -21.72
CA SER A 42 -3.32 3.73 -22.44
C SER A 42 -2.13 3.16 -21.67
N GLU A 43 -1.30 4.03 -21.11
CA GLU A 43 -0.14 3.67 -20.30
C GLU A 43 -0.55 2.98 -19.01
N LYS A 44 -1.60 3.48 -18.36
CA LYS A 44 -2.21 2.84 -17.18
C LYS A 44 -2.66 1.41 -17.47
N LYS A 45 -3.37 1.19 -18.59
CA LYS A 45 -3.82 -0.15 -19.02
C LYS A 45 -2.61 -1.08 -19.29
N ARG A 46 -1.58 -0.58 -19.97
CA ARG A 46 -0.34 -1.31 -20.26
C ARG A 46 0.38 -1.75 -18.98
N ARG A 47 0.54 -0.82 -18.03
CA ARG A 47 1.18 -1.06 -16.72
C ARG A 47 0.41 -2.09 -15.89
N GLU A 48 -0.90 -2.01 -15.83
CA GLU A 48 -1.72 -2.97 -15.08
C GLU A 48 -1.71 -4.38 -15.72
N ARG A 49 -1.70 -4.48 -17.05
CA ARG A 49 -1.53 -5.78 -17.76
C ARG A 49 -0.19 -6.43 -17.44
N ALA A 50 0.90 -5.66 -17.51
CA ALA A 50 2.24 -6.14 -17.17
C ALA A 50 2.35 -6.59 -15.70
N LYS A 51 1.73 -5.85 -14.77
CA LYS A 51 1.67 -6.25 -13.35
C LYS A 51 0.91 -7.57 -13.14
N ARG A 52 -0.19 -7.81 -13.87
CA ARG A 52 -0.94 -9.06 -13.79
C ARG A 52 -0.13 -10.24 -14.28
N LEU A 53 0.51 -10.12 -15.45
CA LEU A 53 1.39 -11.14 -16.01
C LEU A 53 2.52 -11.52 -15.05
N ARG A 54 3.17 -10.51 -14.43
CA ARG A 54 4.22 -10.73 -13.43
C ARG A 54 3.77 -11.43 -12.16
N LYS A 55 2.50 -11.30 -11.77
CA LYS A 55 1.94 -11.95 -10.56
C LYS A 55 1.43 -13.36 -10.82
N ALA A 56 1.15 -13.69 -12.08
CA ALA A 56 0.69 -15.02 -12.49
C ALA A 56 1.84 -16.01 -12.68
N ARG A 57 3.08 -15.51 -12.73
CA ARG A 57 4.32 -16.29 -12.71
C ARG A 57 4.86 -16.35 -11.29
#